data_AF-A0A7X7IKT4-F1
#
_entry.id   AF-A0A7X7IKT4-F1
#
_cell.length_a   1.000
_cell.length_b   1.000
_cell.length_c   1.000
_cell.angle_alpha   90.00
_cell.angle_beta   90.00
_cell.angle_gamma   90.00
#
_symmetry.space_group_name_H-M   'P 1'
#
loop_
_entity.id
_entity.type
_entity.pdbx_description
1 polymer ?
#
loop_
_entity_poly.entity_id
_entity_poly.type
_entity_poly.pdbx_seq_one_letter_code
_entity_poly.pdbx_strand_id
1 'polypeptide(L)' 'MDTNVSISSEQLKVAIQPDLEQFIHEATHAVNTAPGGRVIAASEGPVREAAARFRKAVYEKAIELRTQAAQAAFPPSGR' A
#
# COMPACT_ATOMS: atom_id res chain seq x y z
N MET A 1 -2.09 10.13 -27.63
CA MET A 1 -0.75 10.10 -27.05
C MET A 1 -0.87 9.35 -25.72
N ASP A 2 -0.76 8.03 -25.77
CA ASP A 2 -0.67 7.24 -24.54
C ASP A 2 0.77 7.32 -24.06
N THR A 3 1.12 8.41 -23.38
CA THR A 3 2.37 8.48 -22.63
C THR A 3 2.17 7.54 -21.44
N ASN A 4 2.48 6.26 -21.62
CA ASN A 4 2.31 5.24 -20.59
C ASN A 4 3.40 5.47 -19.53
N VAL A 5 3.15 6.45 -18.67
CA VAL A 5 4.03 6.77 -17.55
C VAL A 5 3.98 5.60 -16.57
N SER A 6 5.08 4.87 -16.54
CA SER A 6 5.31 3.71 -15.67
C SER A 6 6.10 4.12 -14.44
N ILE A 7 5.79 3.49 -13.30
CA ILE A 7 6.56 3.59 -12.06
C ILE A 7 7.34 2.28 -11.85
N SER A 8 8.48 2.34 -11.18
CA SER A 8 9.23 1.14 -10.82
C SER A 8 8.68 0.47 -9.56
N SER A 9 8.95 -0.83 -9.39
CA SER A 9 8.62 -1.55 -8.16
C SER A 9 9.34 -0.96 -6.93
N GLU A 10 10.55 -0.44 -7.11
CA GLU A 10 11.32 0.20 -6.03
C GLU A 10 10.66 1.49 -5.55
N GLN A 11 10.19 2.34 -6.47
CA GLN A 11 9.48 3.57 -6.13
C GLN A 11 8.21 3.26 -5.34
N LEU A 12 7.44 2.26 -5.78
CA LEU A 12 6.24 1.85 -5.07
C LEU A 12 6.59 1.30 -3.69
N LYS A 13 7.58 0.41 -3.60
CA LYS A 13 8.04 -0.20 -2.33
C LYS A 13 8.41 0.88 -1.30
N VAL A 14 9.16 1.90 -1.71
CA VAL A 14 9.50 3.03 -0.83
C VAL A 14 8.24 3.80 -0.40
N ALA A 15 7.32 4.07 -1.33
CA ALA A 15 6.12 4.84 -1.04
C ALA A 15 5.13 4.14 -0.09
N ILE A 16 5.05 2.80 -0.14
CA ILE A 16 4.15 1.99 0.69
C ILE A 16 4.80 1.43 1.96
N GLN A 17 6.09 1.70 2.17
CA GLN A 17 6.86 1.16 3.30
C GLN A 17 6.16 1.39 4.66
N PRO A 18 5.65 2.61 4.99
CA PRO A 18 4.98 2.84 6.25
C PRO A 18 3.66 2.05 6.39
N ASP A 19 2.88 1.95 5.30
CA ASP A 19 1.63 1.19 5.28
C ASP A 19 1.87 -0.32 5.42
N LEU A 20 2.98 -0.82 4.85
CA LEU A 20 3.40 -2.22 4.99
C LEU A 20 3.81 -2.53 6.43
N GLU A 21 4.59 -1.66 7.06
CA GLU A 21 4.98 -1.80 8.47
C GLU A 21 3.75 -1.81 9.39
N GLN A 22 2.79 -0.90 9.14
CA GLN A 22 1.53 -0.86 9.88
C GLN A 22 0.73 -2.17 9.71
N PHE A 23 0.62 -2.67 8.47
CA PHE A 23 -0.06 -3.94 8.22
C PHE A 23 0.58 -5.11 8.97
N ILE A 24 1.91 -5.23 8.92
CA ILE A 24 2.65 -6.29 9.63
C ILE A 24 2.43 -6.19 11.13
N HIS A 25 2.45 -4.98 11.70
CA HIS A 25 2.19 -4.75 13.11
C HIS A 25 0.78 -5.20 13.51
N GLU A 26 -0.25 -4.77 12.78
CA GLU A 26 -1.65 -5.14 13.04
C GLU A 26 -1.89 -6.65 12.90
N ALA A 27 -1.32 -7.27 11.86
CA ALA A 27 -1.44 -8.71 11.66
C ALA A 27 -0.77 -9.50 12.79
N THR A 28 0.43 -9.08 13.20
CA THR A 28 1.15 -9.69 14.33
C THR A 28 0.36 -9.54 15.62
N HIS A 29 -0.21 -8.36 15.87
CA HIS A 29 -1.05 -8.11 17.03
C HIS A 29 -2.29 -9.02 17.04
N ALA A 30 -2.99 -9.13 15.92
CA ALA A 30 -4.18 -9.98 15.81
C ALA A 30 -3.87 -11.47 16.08
N VAL A 31 -2.74 -11.97 15.59
CA VAL A 31 -2.30 -13.35 15.85
C VAL A 31 -1.94 -13.53 17.33
N ASN A 32 -1.18 -12.62 17.92
CA ASN A 32 -0.70 -12.73 19.29
C ASN A 32 -1.80 -12.59 20.35
N THR A 33 -2.86 -11.84 20.04
CA THR A 33 -4.00 -11.62 20.95
C THR A 33 -5.11 -12.66 20.80
N ALA A 34 -5.04 -13.50 19.77
CA ALA A 34 -6.06 -14.52 19.52
C ALA A 34 -6.03 -15.62 20.61
N PRO A 35 -7.19 -16.13 21.06
CA PRO A 35 -7.24 -17.21 22.05
C PRO A 35 -6.57 -18.49 21.58
N GLY A 36 -5.93 -19.20 22.51
CA GLY A 36 -5.35 -20.53 22.28
C GLY A 36 -6.38 -21.49 21.69
N GLY A 37 -5.98 -22.27 20.68
CA GLY A 37 -6.87 -23.18 19.94
C GLY A 37 -7.80 -22.50 18.93
N ARG A 38 -7.80 -21.16 18.84
CA ARG A 38 -8.60 -20.39 17.87
C ARG A 38 -7.80 -19.31 17.14
N VAL A 39 -6.47 -19.39 17.13
CA VAL A 39 -5.57 -18.37 16.55
C VAL A 39 -5.99 -17.97 15.15
N ILE A 40 -6.19 -18.94 14.25
CA ILE A 40 -6.57 -18.67 12.85
C ILE A 40 -7.96 -18.03 12.78
N ALA A 41 -8.98 -18.68 13.35
CA ALA A 41 -10.37 -18.22 13.25
C ALA A 41 -10.59 -16.83 13.88
N ALA A 42 -9.87 -16.51 14.96
CA ALA A 42 -10.00 -15.22 15.64
C ALA A 42 -9.13 -14.11 15.00
N SER A 43 -8.02 -14.44 14.34
CA SER A 43 -7.15 -13.45 13.70
C SER A 43 -7.48 -13.19 12.22
N GLU A 44 -8.11 -14.13 11.51
CA GLU A 44 -8.35 -14.01 10.06
C GLU A 44 -9.16 -12.75 9.71
N GLY A 45 -10.23 -12.47 10.44
CA GLY A 45 -11.07 -11.28 10.24
C GLY A 45 -10.27 -9.97 10.35
N PRO A 46 -9.65 -9.70 11.51
CA PRO A 46 -8.80 -8.52 11.69
C PRO A 46 -7.67 -8.40 10.65
N VAL A 47 -6.97 -9.51 10.34
CA VAL A 47 -5.90 -9.51 9.33
C VAL A 47 -6.46 -9.17 7.94
N ARG A 48 -7.64 -9.69 7.59
CA ARG A 48 -8.32 -9.41 6.31
C ARG A 48 -8.68 -7.93 6.19
N GLU A 49 -9.16 -7.31 7.26
CA GLU A 49 -9.46 -5.87 7.29
C GLU A 49 -8.19 -5.02 7.14
N ALA A 50 -7.13 -5.37 7.87
CA ALA A 50 -5.82 -4.72 7.74
C ALA A 50 -5.27 -4.83 6.31
N ALA A 51 -5.36 -6.03 5.70
CA ALA A 51 -4.95 -6.26 4.33
C ALA A 51 -5.79 -5.47 3.32
N ALA A 52 -7.08 -5.25 3.59
CA ALA A 52 -7.94 -4.42 2.74
C ALA A 52 -7.51 -2.96 2.75
N ARG A 53 -7.18 -2.41 3.92
CA ARG A 53 -6.62 -1.05 4.05
C ARG A 53 -5.26 -0.92 3.36
N PHE A 54 -4.36 -1.87 3.59
CA PHE A 54 -3.05 -1.88 2.96
C PHE A 54 -3.15 -1.92 1.43
N ARG A 55 -3.96 -2.83 0.87
CA ARG A 55 -4.17 -2.91 -0.58
C ARG A 55 -4.70 -1.60 -1.18
N LYS A 56 -5.60 -0.90 -0.47
CA LYS A 56 -6.09 0.42 -0.89
C LYS A 56 -4.93 1.44 -0.95
N ALA A 57 -4.09 1.50 0.09
CA ALA A 57 -2.93 2.38 0.14
C ALA A 57 -1.96 2.11 -1.03
N VAL A 58 -1.72 0.84 -1.38
CA VAL A 58 -0.89 0.47 -2.54
C VAL A 58 -1.41 1.12 -3.83
N TYR A 59 -2.71 1.03 -4.10
CA TYR A 59 -3.29 1.64 -5.29
C TYR A 59 -3.23 3.16 -5.26
N GLU A 60 -3.54 3.77 -4.12
CA GLU A 60 -3.50 5.23 -3.96
C GLU A 60 -2.07 5.75 -4.22
N LYS A 61 -1.05 5.15 -3.60
CA LYS A 61 0.35 5.53 -3.81
C LYS A 61 0.84 5.27 -5.23
N ALA A 62 0.43 4.16 -5.85
CA ALA A 62 0.76 3.90 -7.24
C ALA A 62 0.16 4.96 -8.18
N ILE A 63 -1.09 5.38 -7.95
CA ILE A 63 -1.75 6.43 -8.74
C ILE A 63 -1.07 7.79 -8.52
N GLU A 64 -0.75 8.14 -7.27
CA GLU A 64 -0.01 9.36 -6.93
C GLU A 64 1.33 9.42 -7.67
N LEU A 65 2.13 8.35 -7.61
CA LEU A 65 3.43 8.27 -8.28
C LEU A 65 3.31 8.38 -9.80
N ARG A 66 2.32 7.71 -10.41
CA ARG A 66 2.08 7.81 -11.86
C ARG A 66 1.69 9.22 -12.27
N THR A 67 0.89 9.90 -11.44
CA THR A 67 0.48 11.29 -11.68
C THR A 67 1.67 12.24 -11.61
N GLN A 68 2.53 12.09 -10.60
CA GLN A 68 3.76 12.88 -10.45
C GLN A 68 4.71 12.69 -11.63
N ALA A 69 4.92 11.44 -12.07
CA ALA A 69 5.79 11.16 -13.21
C ALA A 69 5.22 11.73 -14.53
N ALA A 70 3.90 11.79 -14.68
CA ALA A 70 3.26 12.42 -15.84
C ALA A 70 3.45 13.95 -15.85
N GLN A 71 3.33 14.59 -14.68
CA GLN A 71 3.59 16.02 -14.54
C GLN A 71 5.06 16.37 -14.79
N ALA A 72 6.01 15.52 -14.35
CA ALA A 72 7.42 15.72 -14.60
C ALA A 72 7.81 15.58 -16.08
N ALA A 73 7.11 14.73 -16.83
CA ALA A 73 7.31 14.56 -18.28
C ALA A 73 6.76 15.74 -19.11
N PHE A 74 5.79 16.48 -18.56
CA PHE A 74 5.18 17.65 -19.19
C PHE A 74 5.10 18.81 -18.18
N PRO A 75 6.24 19.41 -17.79
CA PRO A 75 6.21 20.56 -16.90
C PRO A 75 5.40 21.68 -17.59
N PRO A 76 4.55 22.42 -16.88
CA PRO A 76 3.85 23.55 -17.45
C PRO A 76 4.91 24.50 -18.02
N SER A 77 4.86 24.72 -19.34
CA SER A 77 5.70 25.71 -20.02
C SER A 77 5.56 27.03 -19.27
N GLY A 78 6.66 27.47 -18.66
CA GLY A 78 6.70 28.62 -17.77
C GLY A 78 6.01 29.84 -18.39
N ARG A 79 5.28 30.56 -17.54
CA ARG A 79 4.98 31.98 -17.74
C ARG A 79 5.99 32.79 -16.96
#